data_AF-A0AAV3XC77-F1
#
_entry.id   AF-A0AAV3XC77-F1
#
_cell.length_a   1.000
_cell.length_b   1.000
_cell.length_c   1.000
_cell.angle_alpha   90.00
_cell.angle_beta   90.00
_cell.angle_gamma   90.00
#
_symmetry.space_group_name_H-M   'P 1'
#
loop_
_entity.id
_entity.type
_entity.pdbx_description
1 polymer ?
#
loop_
_entity_poly.entity_id
_entity_poly.type
_entity_poly.pdbx_seq_one_letter_code
_entity_poly.pdbx_strand_id
1 'polypeptide(L)'
;MAQLDPYVRGAWVGLGLHHTQAHLMRAALEGVAFALRQGFEALEATGLKATQLRLAGGGTVEKSWQQLLTDVLKIPLYATTVAAASARGAALLAGIGIGVYADANDTLKLTATPTLVATPQPVDSALEAAWMRYQSLYPRLQQKL
;
A
#
# COMPACT_ATOMS: atom_id res chain seq x y z
N MET A 1 -15.96 11.09 -5.52
CA MET A 1 -16.25 9.70 -5.91
C MET A 1 -15.87 9.48 -7.39
N ALA A 2 -14.60 9.73 -7.74
CA ALA A 2 -14.14 9.77 -9.14
C ALA A 2 -12.88 8.90 -9.39
N GLN A 3 -12.52 7.99 -8.50
CA GLN A 3 -11.20 7.32 -8.51
C GLN A 3 -11.13 6.00 -9.28
N LEU A 4 -12.25 5.47 -9.77
CA LEU A 4 -12.29 4.21 -10.50
C LEU A 4 -12.69 4.48 -11.96
N ASP A 5 -11.78 5.14 -12.68
CA ASP A 5 -11.92 5.32 -14.13
C ASP A 5 -11.09 4.23 -14.87
N PRO A 6 -11.75 3.23 -15.50
CA PRO A 6 -11.05 2.17 -16.22
C PRO A 6 -10.39 2.64 -17.53
N TYR A 7 -10.66 3.87 -17.98
CA TYR A 7 -10.09 4.45 -19.17
C TYR A 7 -8.77 5.19 -18.90
N VAL A 8 -8.44 5.46 -17.63
CA VAL A 8 -7.13 6.01 -17.24
C VAL A 8 -6.01 5.08 -17.72
N ARG A 9 -4.90 5.67 -18.18
CA ARG A 9 -3.68 4.97 -18.59
C ARG A 9 -2.49 5.49 -17.78
N GLY A 10 -1.51 4.62 -17.58
CA GLY A 10 -0.26 5.00 -16.91
C GLY A 10 0.52 6.03 -17.74
N ALA A 11 1.12 7.00 -17.07
CA ALA A 11 1.93 8.03 -17.70
C ALA A 11 3.11 8.41 -16.80
N TRP A 12 4.29 8.61 -17.41
CA TRP A 12 5.39 9.35 -16.79
C TRP A 12 5.34 10.80 -17.29
N VAL A 13 5.35 11.76 -16.37
CA VAL A 13 5.26 13.19 -16.69
C VAL A 13 6.53 13.89 -16.20
N GLY A 14 7.10 14.78 -17.02
CA GLY A 14 8.28 15.57 -16.64
C GLY A 14 9.64 14.89 -16.87
N LEU A 15 9.72 13.89 -17.76
CA LEU A 15 11.00 13.26 -18.10
C LEU A 15 11.94 14.22 -18.84
N GLY A 16 13.11 14.45 -18.25
CA GLY A 16 14.28 15.07 -18.89
C GLY A 16 15.46 14.12 -19.09
N LEU A 17 16.47 14.54 -19.86
CA LEU A 17 17.64 13.72 -20.28
C LEU A 17 18.52 13.19 -19.13
N HIS A 18 18.45 13.78 -17.94
CA HIS A 18 19.20 13.34 -16.76
C HIS A 18 18.55 12.16 -16.03
N HIS A 19 17.30 11.80 -16.37
CA HIS A 19 16.63 10.68 -15.74
C HIS A 19 17.17 9.34 -16.25
N THR A 20 17.11 8.36 -15.36
CA THR A 20 17.63 7.01 -15.58
C THR A 20 16.53 6.00 -15.24
N GLN A 21 16.75 4.73 -15.55
CA GLN A 21 15.83 3.64 -15.18
C GLN A 21 15.48 3.64 -13.68
N ALA A 22 16.45 3.99 -12.82
CA ALA A 22 16.22 4.09 -11.38
C ALA A 22 15.18 5.16 -11.02
N HIS A 23 15.20 6.30 -11.71
CA HIS A 23 14.20 7.35 -11.52
C HIS A 23 12.81 6.90 -11.97
N LEU A 24 12.71 6.18 -13.10
CA LEU A 24 11.43 5.65 -13.57
C LEU A 24 10.87 4.59 -12.62
N MET A 25 11.72 3.71 -12.11
CA MET A 25 11.33 2.69 -11.11
C MET A 25 10.86 3.36 -9.81
N ARG A 26 11.61 4.36 -9.32
CA ARG A 26 11.22 5.13 -8.13
C ARG A 26 9.87 5.83 -8.34
N ALA A 27 9.67 6.49 -9.47
CA ALA A 27 8.40 7.15 -9.80
C ALA A 27 7.22 6.17 -9.87
N ALA A 28 7.44 4.96 -10.38
CA ALA A 28 6.40 3.91 -10.39
C ALA A 28 6.02 3.48 -8.97
N LEU A 29 7.01 3.23 -8.10
CA LEU A 29 6.77 2.86 -6.70
C LEU A 29 6.09 3.99 -5.92
N GLU A 30 6.53 5.23 -6.11
CA GLU A 30 5.87 6.42 -5.54
C GLU A 30 4.42 6.53 -6.00
N GLY A 31 4.14 6.31 -7.29
CA GLY A 31 2.78 6.27 -7.83
C GLY A 31 1.89 5.25 -7.11
N VAL A 32 2.39 4.04 -6.85
CA VAL A 32 1.66 3.02 -6.08
C VAL A 32 1.43 3.50 -4.64
N ALA A 33 2.45 4.02 -3.97
CA ALA A 33 2.32 4.51 -2.60
C ALA A 33 1.33 5.69 -2.49
N PHE A 34 1.33 6.60 -3.47
CA PHE A 34 0.39 7.73 -3.55
C PHE A 34 -1.04 7.27 -3.82
N ALA A 35 -1.25 6.29 -4.70
CA ALA A 35 -2.57 5.70 -4.88
C ALA A 35 -3.10 5.07 -3.57
N LEU A 36 -2.22 4.38 -2.82
CA LEU A 36 -2.56 3.84 -1.50
C LEU A 36 -2.87 4.95 -0.50
N ARG A 37 -2.08 6.02 -0.45
CA ARG A 37 -2.35 7.20 0.40
C ARG A 37 -3.70 7.81 0.10
N GLN A 38 -4.03 7.94 -1.18
CA GLN A 38 -5.31 8.49 -1.59
C GLN A 38 -6.49 7.64 -1.10
N GLY A 39 -6.41 6.32 -1.22
CA GLY A 39 -7.41 5.41 -0.68
C GLY A 39 -7.44 5.43 0.85
N PHE A 40 -6.28 5.57 1.49
CA PHE A 40 -6.15 5.67 2.94
C PHE A 40 -6.81 6.94 3.48
N GLU A 41 -6.53 8.11 2.90
CA GLU A 41 -7.17 9.39 3.26
C GLU A 41 -8.69 9.32 3.06
N ALA A 42 -9.17 8.61 2.03
CA ALA A 42 -10.60 8.39 1.81
C ALA A 42 -11.24 7.51 2.90
N LEU A 43 -10.52 6.50 3.42
CA LEU A 43 -10.96 5.70 4.57
C LEU A 43 -10.94 6.52 5.87
N GLU A 44 -9.92 7.35 6.09
CA GLU A 44 -9.87 8.23 7.26
C GLU A 44 -11.03 9.24 7.28
N ALA A 45 -11.46 9.71 6.09
CA ALA A 45 -12.62 10.57 5.96
C ALA A 45 -13.94 9.91 6.40
N THR A 46 -14.02 8.58 6.51
CA THR A 46 -15.18 7.88 7.10
C THR A 46 -15.14 7.83 8.63
N GLY A 47 -14.14 8.44 9.26
CA GLY A 47 -13.92 8.41 10.71
C GLY A 47 -13.04 7.25 11.20
N LEU A 48 -12.53 6.41 10.29
CA LEU A 48 -11.58 5.35 10.63
C LEU A 48 -10.24 5.97 11.06
N LYS A 49 -9.70 5.52 12.19
CA LYS A 49 -8.37 5.92 12.66
C LYS A 49 -7.44 4.73 12.63
N ALA A 50 -6.67 4.58 11.56
CA ALA A 50 -5.68 3.53 11.47
C ALA A 50 -4.42 3.91 12.25
N THR A 51 -3.94 3.01 13.10
CA THR A 51 -2.74 3.22 13.92
C THR A 51 -1.50 2.51 13.37
N GLN A 52 -1.69 1.60 12.42
CA GLN A 52 -0.65 0.80 11.78
C GLN A 52 -1.17 0.18 10.48
N LEU A 53 -0.26 -0.13 9.56
CA LEU A 53 -0.56 -0.95 8.39
C LEU A 53 0.21 -2.26 8.46
N ARG A 54 -0.47 -3.37 8.12
CA ARG A 54 0.11 -4.71 8.08
C ARG A 54 0.34 -5.16 6.64
N LEU A 55 1.58 -5.47 6.31
CA LEU A 55 2.01 -6.00 5.03
C LEU A 55 2.07 -7.53 5.07
N ALA A 56 1.67 -8.14 3.96
CA ALA A 56 1.82 -9.55 3.67
C ALA A 56 2.17 -9.73 2.19
N GLY A 57 2.87 -10.82 1.85
CA GLY A 57 3.31 -11.11 0.48
C GLY A 57 4.56 -10.33 0.06
N GLY A 58 4.78 -10.15 -1.25
CA GLY A 58 6.05 -9.64 -1.79
C GLY A 58 6.49 -8.26 -1.24
N GLY A 59 5.53 -7.42 -0.83
CA GLY A 59 5.81 -6.11 -0.21
C GLY A 59 6.49 -6.20 1.16
N THR A 60 6.63 -7.39 1.76
CA THR A 60 7.33 -7.57 3.05
C THR A 60 8.84 -7.76 2.91
N VAL A 61 9.38 -7.83 1.69
CA VAL A 61 10.79 -8.20 1.47
C VAL A 61 11.69 -6.96 1.40
N GLU A 62 11.31 -5.96 0.60
CA GLU A 62 12.17 -4.83 0.29
C GLU A 62 12.06 -3.68 1.30
N LYS A 63 13.15 -3.39 2.02
CA LYS A 63 13.21 -2.35 3.07
C LYS A 63 12.96 -0.94 2.51
N SER A 64 13.48 -0.64 1.32
CA SER A 64 13.30 0.67 0.69
C SER A 64 11.84 0.93 0.33
N TRP A 65 11.12 -0.10 -0.11
CA TRP A 65 9.67 -0.05 -0.36
C TRP A 65 8.90 0.16 0.94
N GLN A 66 9.24 -0.58 2.00
CA GLN A 66 8.61 -0.40 3.32
C GLN A 66 8.80 1.03 3.83
N GLN A 67 10.02 1.55 3.75
CA GLN A 67 10.29 2.91 4.21
C GLN A 67 9.51 3.96 3.39
N LEU A 68 9.51 3.84 2.06
CA LEU A 68 8.72 4.72 1.20
C LEU A 68 7.23 4.70 1.58
N LEU A 69 6.67 3.50 1.77
CA LEU A 69 5.25 3.36 2.06
C LEU A 69 4.87 3.93 3.44
N THR A 70 5.69 3.72 4.48
CA THR A 70 5.42 4.29 5.82
C THR A 70 5.53 5.82 5.80
N ASP A 71 6.49 6.37 5.06
CA ASP A 71 6.68 7.82 4.95
C ASP A 71 5.52 8.48 4.19
N VAL A 72 5.04 7.84 3.13
CA VAL A 72 3.88 8.31 2.36
C VAL A 72 2.58 8.22 3.17
N LEU A 73 2.34 7.11 3.88
CA LEU A 73 1.10 6.89 4.64
C LEU A 73 1.11 7.50 6.04
N LYS A 74 2.28 7.89 6.55
CA LYS A 74 2.47 8.51 7.87
C LYS A 74 2.00 7.63 9.04
N ILE A 75 2.04 6.31 8.88
CA ILE A 75 1.72 5.32 9.92
C ILE A 75 2.77 4.19 9.98
N PRO A 76 3.02 3.58 11.15
CA PRO A 76 3.93 2.44 11.30
C PRO A 76 3.56 1.24 10.43
N LEU A 77 4.57 0.55 9.90
CA LEU A 77 4.40 -0.67 9.12
C LEU A 77 4.83 -1.90 9.89
N TYR A 78 3.96 -2.90 9.88
CA TYR A 78 4.23 -4.22 10.38
C TYR A 78 4.23 -5.21 9.22
N ALA A 79 5.16 -6.16 9.20
CA ALA A 79 5.17 -7.23 8.21
C ALA A 79 4.82 -8.55 8.88
N THR A 80 4.02 -9.36 8.18
CA THR A 80 3.77 -10.75 8.56
C THR A 80 4.49 -11.64 7.56
N THR A 81 5.58 -12.27 7.98
CA THR A 81 6.39 -13.17 7.15
C THR A 81 5.70 -14.53 7.03
N VAL A 82 4.72 -14.59 6.13
CA VAL A 82 3.97 -15.80 5.82
C VAL A 82 4.04 -16.03 4.32
N ALA A 83 4.63 -17.16 3.92
CA ALA A 83 4.56 -17.62 2.54
C ALA A 83 3.09 -17.78 2.12
N ALA A 84 2.72 -17.16 0.99
CA ALA A 84 1.37 -17.25 0.42
C ALA A 84 0.24 -16.92 1.42
N ALA A 85 0.30 -15.75 2.06
CA ALA A 85 -0.69 -15.31 3.06
C ALA A 85 -2.15 -15.49 2.60
N SER A 86 -2.47 -15.21 1.34
CA SER A 86 -3.81 -15.41 0.77
C SER A 86 -4.23 -16.88 0.73
N ALA A 87 -3.35 -17.77 0.24
CA ALA A 87 -3.63 -19.21 0.19
C ALA A 87 -3.80 -19.79 1.60
N ARG A 88 -2.99 -19.32 2.54
CA ARG A 88 -3.09 -19.69 3.93
C ARG A 88 -4.42 -19.25 4.56
N GLY A 89 -4.86 -18.01 4.29
CA GLY A 89 -6.17 -17.52 4.71
C GLY A 89 -7.31 -18.39 4.16
N ALA A 90 -7.25 -18.76 2.88
CA ALA A 90 -8.22 -19.65 2.26
C ALA A 90 -8.25 -21.04 2.92
N ALA A 91 -7.10 -21.62 3.25
CA ALA A 91 -7.02 -22.91 3.94
C ALA A 91 -7.61 -22.86 5.36
N LEU A 92 -7.37 -21.77 6.10
CA LEU A 92 -7.96 -21.58 7.44
C LEU A 92 -9.49 -21.46 7.35
N LEU A 93 -10.01 -20.68 6.39
CA LEU A 93 -11.44 -20.56 6.15
C LEU A 93 -12.08 -21.88 5.73
N ALA A 94 -11.41 -22.66 4.88
CA ALA A 94 -11.87 -23.99 4.50
C ALA A 94 -11.93 -24.93 5.71
N GLY A 95 -10.91 -24.91 6.58
CA GLY A 95 -10.88 -25.68 7.83
C GLY A 95 -12.05 -25.36 8.77
N ILE A 96 -12.44 -24.09 8.86
CA ILE A 96 -13.66 -23.69 9.58
C ILE A 96 -14.91 -24.27 8.89
N GLY A 97 -15.00 -24.13 7.57
CA GLY A 97 -16.15 -24.60 6.79
C GLY A 97 -16.39 -26.12 6.86
N ILE A 98 -15.32 -26.92 7.03
CA ILE A 98 -15.42 -28.38 7.18
C ILE A 98 -15.41 -28.85 8.65
N GLY A 99 -15.44 -27.93 9.61
CA GLY A 99 -15.50 -28.24 11.04
C GLY A 99 -14.20 -28.72 11.67
N VAL A 100 -13.04 -28.56 11.01
CA VAL A 100 -11.72 -28.79 11.61
C VAL A 100 -11.40 -27.73 12.68
N TYR A 101 -11.85 -26.50 12.45
CA TYR A 101 -11.76 -25.40 13.42
C TYR A 101 -13.16 -24.92 13.77
N ALA A 102 -13.40 -24.58 15.03
CA ALA A 102 -14.71 -24.13 15.48
C ALA A 102 -15.09 -22.76 14.88
N ASP A 103 -14.13 -21.83 14.85
CA ASP A 103 -14.31 -20.46 14.36
C ASP A 103 -12.95 -19.81 14.02
N ALA A 104 -12.97 -18.52 13.71
CA ALA A 104 -11.76 -17.75 13.43
C ALA A 104 -10.82 -17.64 14.65
N ASN A 105 -11.34 -17.61 15.88
CA ASN A 105 -10.52 -17.50 17.09
C ASN A 105 -9.66 -18.74 17.29
N ASP A 106 -10.19 -19.93 16.99
CA ASP A 106 -9.43 -21.19 17.07
C ASP A 106 -8.23 -21.20 16.09
N THR A 107 -8.30 -20.44 15.00
CA THR A 107 -7.21 -20.31 14.03
C THR A 107 -6.11 -19.32 14.44
N LEU A 108 -6.32 -18.47 15.44
CA LEU A 108 -5.40 -17.38 15.79
C LEU A 108 -4.00 -17.88 16.17
N LYS A 109 -3.92 -19.01 16.88
CA LYS A 109 -2.66 -19.67 17.28
C LYS A 109 -1.80 -20.09 16.08
N LEU A 110 -2.43 -20.25 14.92
CA LEU A 110 -1.73 -20.60 13.69
C LEU A 110 -1.15 -19.32 13.06
N THR A 111 -1.76 -18.14 13.26
CA THR A 111 -1.33 -16.92 12.58
C THR A 111 0.02 -16.41 13.07
N ALA A 112 0.87 -15.97 12.14
CA ALA A 112 2.17 -15.41 12.50
C ALA A 112 1.99 -14.01 13.10
N THR A 113 2.79 -13.71 14.13
CA THR A 113 2.81 -12.39 14.76
C THR A 113 3.46 -11.38 13.82
N PRO A 114 2.77 -10.27 13.47
CA PRO A 114 3.37 -9.21 12.69
C PRO A 114 4.51 -8.54 13.45
N THR A 115 5.62 -8.22 12.77
CA THR A 115 6.77 -7.51 13.35
C THR A 115 6.85 -6.10 12.80
N LEU A 116 7.23 -5.12 13.63
CA LEU A 116 7.47 -3.75 13.17
C LEU A 116 8.67 -3.75 12.23
N VAL A 117 8.49 -3.24 11.02
CA VAL A 117 9.55 -3.21 9.98
C VAL A 117 9.97 -1.80 9.57
N ALA A 118 9.09 -0.81 9.71
CA ALA A 118 9.41 0.58 9.41
C ALA A 118 8.50 1.54 10.19
N THR A 119 9.01 2.73 10.48
CA THR A 119 8.26 3.83 11.08
C THR A 119 8.44 5.10 10.23
N PRO A 120 7.45 6.00 10.20
CA PRO A 120 7.57 7.24 9.46
C PRO A 120 8.78 8.05 9.91
N GLN A 121 9.56 8.53 8.95
CA GLN A 121 10.62 9.51 9.18
C GLN A 121 10.04 10.93 9.20
N PRO A 122 10.82 11.95 9.65
CA PRO A 122 10.43 13.34 9.51
C PRO A 122 10.02 13.68 8.07
N VAL A 123 9.06 14.59 7.92
CA VAL A 123 8.45 14.93 6.63
C VAL A 123 9.52 15.29 5.60
N ASP A 124 9.58 14.49 4.53
CA ASP A 124 10.39 14.78 3.35
C ASP A 124 9.62 15.75 2.44
N SER A 125 10.13 16.98 2.37
CA SER A 125 9.57 18.03 1.51
C SER A 125 9.50 17.65 0.02
N ALA A 126 10.44 16.83 -0.48
CA ALA A 126 10.45 16.41 -1.87
C ALA A 126 9.35 15.38 -2.15
N LEU A 127 9.16 14.44 -1.24
CA LEU A 127 8.10 13.44 -1.30
C LEU A 127 6.72 14.09 -1.19
N GLU A 128 6.56 15.08 -0.30
CA GLU A 128 5.28 15.80 -0.17
C GLU A 128 5.01 16.68 -1.40
N ALA A 129 6.02 17.32 -1.97
CA ALA A 129 5.87 18.01 -3.24
C ALA A 129 5.49 17.04 -4.39
N ALA A 130 6.02 15.81 -4.39
CA ALA A 130 5.64 14.77 -5.34
C ALA A 130 4.18 14.32 -5.16
N TRP A 131 3.72 14.18 -3.91
CA TRP A 131 2.32 13.91 -3.60
C TRP A 131 1.40 15.01 -4.13
N MET A 132 1.73 16.28 -3.90
CA MET A 132 0.94 17.41 -4.42
C MET A 132 0.89 17.40 -5.96
N ARG A 133 2.00 17.07 -6.63
CA ARG A 133 2.01 16.90 -8.09
C ARG A 133 1.11 15.76 -8.52
N TYR A 134 1.18 14.60 -7.87
CA TYR A 134 0.32 13.45 -8.14
C TYR A 134 -1.16 13.83 -8.05
N GLN A 135 -1.58 14.49 -6.96
CA GLN A 135 -2.96 14.93 -6.77
C GLN A 135 -3.42 15.91 -7.86
N SER A 136 -2.53 16.78 -8.35
CA SER A 136 -2.86 17.74 -9.42
C SER A 136 -2.97 17.09 -10.82
N LEU A 137 -2.21 16.03 -11.07
CA LEU A 137 -2.09 15.38 -12.37
C LEU A 137 -3.14 14.28 -12.56
N TYR A 138 -3.39 13.47 -11.53
CA TYR A 138 -4.27 12.31 -11.65
C TYR A 138 -5.67 12.65 -12.20
N PRO A 139 -6.37 13.71 -11.74
CA PRO A 139 -7.67 14.09 -12.30
C PRO A 139 -7.63 14.50 -13.78
N ARG A 140 -6.47 14.93 -14.29
CA ARG A 140 -6.29 15.32 -15.71
C ARG A 140 -6.10 14.12 -16.63
N LEU A 141 -5.77 12.95 -16.07
CA LEU A 141 -5.67 11.69 -16.81
C LEU A 141 -7.04 11.02 -16.99
N GLN A 142 -8.05 11.46 -16.24
CA GLN A 142 -9.39 10.91 -16.32
C GLN A 142 -10.07 11.35 -17.61
N GLN A 143 -10.69 10.41 -18.29
CA GLN A 143 -11.52 10.72 -19.44
C GLN A 143 -12.93 10.95 -18.92
N LYS A 144 -13.39 12.20 -18.95
CA LYS A 144 -14.81 12.49 -18.74
C LYS A 144 -15.55 12.01 -19.99
N LEU A 145 -16.40 11.00 -19.80
CA LEU A 145 -17.52 10.74 -20.71
C LEU A 145 -18.56 11.86 -20.54
#